data_AF-A0A060WN22-F1
#
_entry.id   AF-A0A060WN22-F1
#
_cell.length_a   1.000
_cell.length_b   1.000
_cell.length_c   1.000
_cell.angle_alpha   90.00
_cell.angle_beta   90.00
_cell.angle_gamma   90.00
#
_symmetry.space_group_name_H-M   'P 1'
#
loop_
_entity.id
_entity.type
_entity.pdbx_description
1 polymer ?
#
loop_
_entity_poly.entity_id
_entity_poly.type
_entity_poly.pdbx_seq_one_letter_code
_entity_poly.pdbx_strand_id
1 'polypeptide(L)'
;MPVPPPPPPPPGPPPPPTSNQANTRAPKLNRDEAKGRGALLSDISKGARLKKVGVVNDRSAPIIEKPKESGGGCGRGGGSSVGSGGGPGGLFAGGMPKLRSVGAGGKQNSQNRIRM
;
A
#
# COMPACT_ATOMS: atom_id res chain seq x y z
N MET A 1 -9.30 -57.44 -1.07
CA MET A 1 -8.22 -56.62 -0.49
C MET A 1 -8.85 -55.35 0.06
N PRO A 2 -8.78 -55.05 1.37
CA PRO A 2 -9.27 -53.77 1.90
C PRO A 2 -8.47 -52.61 1.30
N VAL A 3 -9.16 -51.53 0.93
CA VAL A 3 -8.55 -50.32 0.35
C VAL A 3 -7.81 -49.58 1.47
N PRO A 4 -6.54 -49.18 1.29
CA PRO A 4 -5.81 -48.43 2.32
C PRO A 4 -6.51 -47.08 2.58
N PRO A 5 -6.56 -46.62 3.85
CA PRO A 5 -7.14 -45.33 4.17
C PRO A 5 -6.37 -44.20 3.46
N PRO A 6 -7.06 -43.11 3.06
CA PRO A 6 -6.41 -41.99 2.39
C PRO A 6 -5.36 -41.36 3.31
N PRO A 7 -4.23 -40.87 2.75
CA PRO A 7 -3.21 -40.21 3.53
C PRO A 7 -3.76 -38.94 4.20
N PRO A 8 -3.28 -38.59 5.40
CA PRO A 8 -3.70 -37.38 6.09
C PRO A 8 -3.35 -36.15 5.23
N PRO A 9 -4.20 -35.10 5.26
CA PRO A 9 -3.91 -33.86 4.54
C PRO A 9 -2.61 -33.24 5.05
N PRO A 10 -1.81 -32.61 4.17
CA PRO A 10 -0.56 -31.99 4.56
C PRO A 10 -0.81 -30.82 5.55
N PRO A 11 0.13 -30.55 6.47
CA PRO A 11 0.05 -29.41 7.37
C PRO A 11 -0.08 -28.10 6.58
N GLY A 12 -0.97 -27.22 7.03
CA GLY A 12 -1.16 -25.91 6.41
C GLY A 12 0.11 -25.04 6.48
N PRO A 13 0.24 -24.03 5.59
CA PRO A 13 1.39 -23.15 5.59
C PRO A 13 1.51 -22.38 6.92
N PRO A 14 2.74 -22.04 7.37
CA PRO A 14 2.93 -21.27 8.58
C PRO A 14 2.30 -19.87 8.47
N PRO A 15 1.81 -19.30 9.59
CA PRO A 15 1.23 -17.97 9.59
C PRO A 15 2.27 -16.90 9.17
N PRO A 16 1.85 -15.84 8.47
CA PRO A 16 2.75 -14.80 8.01
C PRO A 16 3.39 -14.05 9.20
N PRO A 17 4.65 -13.60 9.06
CA PRO A 17 5.32 -12.80 10.08
C PRO A 17 4.60 -11.45 10.24
N THR A 18 4.19 -11.13 11.47
CA THR A 18 3.57 -9.85 11.80
C THR A 18 4.64 -8.78 12.00
N SER A 19 4.53 -7.65 11.30
CA SER A 19 5.38 -6.47 11.53
C SER A 19 5.15 -5.93 12.95
N ASN A 20 6.20 -5.89 13.75
CA ASN A 20 6.17 -5.56 15.18
C ASN A 20 6.02 -4.04 15.42
N GLN A 21 4.78 -3.58 15.63
CA GLN A 21 4.34 -2.61 16.65
C GLN A 21 2.87 -2.20 16.42
N ALA A 22 1.98 -3.17 16.27
CA ALA A 22 0.56 -2.94 16.47
C ALA A 22 0.15 -3.83 17.64
N ASN A 23 -0.38 -3.22 18.70
CA ASN A 23 -1.02 -3.95 19.79
C ASN A 23 -2.34 -4.52 19.24
N THR A 24 -2.25 -5.59 18.46
CA THR A 24 -3.36 -6.23 17.74
C THR A 24 -4.19 -7.14 18.64
N ARG A 25 -3.75 -7.35 19.88
CA ARG A 25 -4.51 -8.08 20.90
C ARG A 25 -5.35 -7.08 21.69
N ALA A 26 -6.63 -7.41 21.84
CA ALA A 26 -7.52 -6.63 22.70
C ALA A 26 -6.87 -6.50 24.09
N PRO A 27 -6.67 -5.27 24.61
CA PRO A 27 -6.10 -5.08 25.92
C PRO A 27 -6.99 -5.80 26.95
N LYS A 28 -6.39 -6.65 27.79
CA LYS A 28 -7.08 -7.33 28.89
C LYS A 28 -7.31 -6.30 29.99
N LEU A 29 -8.52 -5.77 30.03
CA LEU A 29 -8.94 -4.78 31.02
C LEU A 29 -9.45 -5.51 32.26
N ASN A 30 -9.03 -5.08 33.45
CA ASN A 30 -9.74 -5.48 34.66
C ASN A 30 -11.08 -4.69 34.78
N ARG A 31 -11.92 -5.06 35.75
CA ARG A 31 -13.28 -4.50 35.88
C ARG A 31 -13.27 -2.98 36.14
N ASP A 32 -12.28 -2.46 36.83
CA ASP A 32 -12.20 -1.04 37.19
C ASP A 32 -11.66 -0.19 36.04
N GLU A 33 -10.68 -0.70 35.28
CA GLU A 33 -10.19 -0.10 34.04
C GLU A 33 -11.28 -0.06 32.96
N ALA A 34 -12.13 -1.09 32.86
CA ALA A 34 -13.23 -1.12 31.90
C ALA A 34 -14.24 0.00 32.11
N LYS A 35 -14.55 0.35 33.37
CA LYS A 35 -15.47 1.45 33.71
C LYS A 35 -14.88 2.80 33.30
N GLY A 36 -13.61 3.05 33.60
CA GLY A 36 -12.93 4.30 33.25
C GLY A 36 -12.67 4.45 31.74
N ARG A 37 -12.38 3.34 31.06
CA ARG A 37 -12.08 3.32 29.62
C ARG A 37 -13.26 3.75 28.77
N GLY A 38 -14.48 3.35 29.11
CA GLY A 38 -15.67 3.74 28.34
C GLY A 38 -15.84 5.26 28.24
N ALA A 39 -15.71 5.96 29.38
CA ALA A 39 -15.78 7.42 29.44
C ALA A 39 -14.63 8.06 28.63
N LEU A 40 -13.39 7.58 28.84
CA LEU A 40 -12.21 8.04 28.11
C LEU A 40 -12.35 7.88 26.60
N LEU A 41 -12.82 6.72 26.13
CA LEU A 41 -13.06 6.47 24.70
C LEU A 41 -14.13 7.43 24.15
N SER A 42 -15.18 7.70 24.92
CA SER A 42 -16.20 8.67 24.52
C SER A 42 -15.61 10.08 24.35
N ASP A 43 -14.71 10.49 25.24
CA ASP A 43 -14.10 11.82 25.19
C ASP A 43 -13.06 11.91 24.06
N ILE A 44 -12.35 10.82 23.75
CA ILE A 44 -11.50 10.72 22.56
C ILE A 44 -12.33 10.86 21.28
N SER A 45 -13.48 10.17 21.19
CA SER A 45 -14.38 10.27 20.03
C SER A 45 -15.00 11.65 19.87
N LYS A 46 -15.30 12.35 20.97
CA LYS A 46 -15.75 13.75 20.95
C LYS A 46 -14.63 14.70 20.51
N GLY A 47 -13.38 14.38 20.86
CA GLY A 47 -12.21 15.23 20.62
C GLY A 47 -12.07 16.37 21.63
N ALA A 48 -10.92 17.04 21.60
CA ALA A 48 -10.62 18.16 22.48
C ALA A 48 -10.01 19.34 21.70
N ARG A 49 -10.35 20.56 22.10
CA ARG A 49 -9.75 21.78 21.54
C ARG A 49 -8.40 22.02 22.20
N LEU A 50 -7.33 21.89 21.43
CA LEU A 50 -5.98 22.18 21.91
C LEU A 50 -5.62 23.65 21.69
N LYS A 51 -4.74 24.18 22.53
CA LYS A 51 -4.19 25.53 22.38
C LYS A 51 -3.27 25.57 21.16
N LYS A 52 -3.25 26.71 20.46
CA LYS A 52 -2.30 26.91 19.35
C LYS A 52 -0.89 27.08 19.91
N VAL A 53 0.03 26.25 19.43
CA VAL A 53 1.46 26.41 19.70
C VAL A 53 1.95 27.59 18.86
N GLY A 54 2.73 28.50 19.47
CA GLY A 54 3.21 29.71 18.80
C GLY A 54 4.15 29.42 17.63
N VAL A 55 5.06 28.44 17.79
CA VAL A 55 6.00 27.98 16.77
C VAL A 55 6.13 26.46 16.85
N VAL A 56 6.02 25.77 15.71
CA VAL A 56 6.35 24.34 15.60
C VAL A 56 7.78 24.22 15.08
N ASN A 57 8.67 23.66 15.89
CA ASN A 57 10.06 23.39 15.49
C ASN A 57 10.19 22.02 14.84
N ASP A 58 9.71 21.88 13.60
CA ASP A 58 9.83 20.65 12.82
C ASP A 58 11.19 20.59 12.12
N ARG A 59 12.00 19.57 12.45
CA ARG A 59 13.32 19.30 11.86
C ARG A 59 13.34 17.99 11.05
N SER A 60 12.18 17.51 10.64
CA SER A 60 12.03 16.28 9.86
C SER A 60 12.40 16.44 8.38
N ALA A 61 12.62 17.67 7.91
CA ALA A 61 13.01 17.95 6.54
C ALA A 61 14.37 17.30 6.17
N PRO A 62 14.51 16.74 4.96
CA PRO A 62 15.77 16.15 4.51
C PRO A 62 16.85 17.23 4.33
N ILE A 63 18.09 16.88 4.68
CA ILE A 63 19.25 17.74 4.45
C ILE A 63 19.71 17.52 3.00
N ILE A 64 19.48 18.51 2.14
CA ILE A 64 20.00 18.52 0.77
C ILE A 64 21.26 19.39 0.76
N GLU A 65 22.42 18.77 0.66
CA GLU A 65 23.65 19.47 0.36
C GLU A 65 23.55 20.00 -1.08
N LYS A 66 23.53 21.33 -1.25
CA LYS A 66 23.66 21.90 -2.60
C LYS A 66 25.03 21.48 -3.15
N PRO A 67 25.12 20.81 -4.31
CA PRO A 67 26.41 20.61 -4.94
C PRO A 67 27.06 21.98 -5.15
N LYS A 68 28.35 22.06 -4.81
CA LYS A 68 29.16 23.28 -4.89
C LYS A 68 29.07 23.82 -6.33
N GLU A 69 28.35 24.92 -6.51
CA GLU A 69 28.13 25.54 -7.81
C GLU A 69 29.42 26.24 -8.23
N SER A 70 30.25 25.57 -9.04
CA SER A 70 31.25 26.24 -9.87
C SER A 70 30.66 26.39 -11.28
N GLY A 71 30.06 27.56 -11.51
CA GLY A 71 29.95 28.25 -12.81
C GLY A 71 29.44 27.48 -14.03
N GLY A 72 28.29 27.93 -14.56
CA GLY A 72 28.13 28.10 -16.00
C GLY A 72 27.02 27.28 -16.68
N GLY A 73 26.05 28.00 -17.22
CA GLY A 73 25.63 27.84 -18.62
C GLY A 73 24.68 26.68 -18.99
N CYS A 74 23.57 27.07 -19.61
CA CYS A 74 22.72 26.22 -20.45
C CYS A 74 23.51 25.43 -21.51
N GLY A 75 23.11 24.18 -21.80
CA GLY A 75 23.66 23.49 -22.98
C GLY A 75 23.21 22.04 -23.15
N ARG A 76 22.54 21.76 -24.26
CA ARG A 76 22.14 20.45 -24.78
C ARG A 76 23.35 19.71 -25.39
N GLY A 77 23.34 18.36 -25.39
CA GLY A 77 23.82 17.58 -26.54
C GLY A 77 24.79 16.41 -26.30
N GLY A 78 24.40 15.22 -26.78
CA GLY A 78 25.23 14.08 -27.21
C GLY A 78 25.80 13.19 -26.08
N GLY A 79 25.65 11.87 -26.03
CA GLY A 79 25.25 10.85 -26.99
C GLY A 79 26.14 9.61 -26.73
N SER A 80 25.56 8.45 -26.41
CA SER A 80 26.15 7.09 -26.47
C SER A 80 25.07 6.10 -25.99
N SER A 81 24.37 5.43 -26.90
CA SER A 81 24.67 4.06 -27.38
C SER A 81 24.34 2.97 -26.36
N VAL A 82 23.28 2.23 -26.68
CA VAL A 82 23.02 0.82 -26.33
C VAL A 82 23.01 0.43 -24.85
N GLY A 83 21.81 0.07 -24.39
CA GLY A 83 21.62 -1.16 -23.63
C GLY A 83 21.73 -1.07 -22.11
N SER A 84 20.56 -1.24 -21.48
CA SER A 84 20.36 -1.91 -20.19
C SER A 84 20.79 -1.19 -18.90
N GLY A 85 19.76 -0.88 -18.09
CA GLY A 85 19.86 -0.64 -16.64
C GLY A 85 20.24 0.80 -16.29
N GLY A 86 19.53 1.54 -15.44
CA GLY A 86 18.61 1.15 -14.39
C GLY A 86 18.73 2.22 -13.30
N GLY A 87 18.15 3.40 -13.54
CA GLY A 87 17.91 4.40 -12.50
C GLY A 87 16.43 4.37 -12.10
N PRO A 88 16.06 4.65 -10.84
CA PRO A 88 14.69 4.51 -10.33
C PRO A 88 13.64 5.39 -11.04
N GLY A 89 14.07 6.33 -11.91
CA GLY A 89 13.20 7.19 -12.71
C GLY A 89 13.03 6.80 -14.19
N GLY A 90 13.70 5.74 -14.68
CA GLY A 90 13.69 5.38 -16.11
C GLY A 90 12.56 4.43 -16.55
N LEU A 91 11.90 3.76 -15.60
CA LEU A 91 10.96 2.67 -15.89
C LEU A 91 9.65 3.13 -16.53
N PHE A 92 9.28 4.40 -16.34
CA PHE A 92 8.07 5.01 -16.91
C PHE A 92 8.36 6.18 -17.85
N ALA A 93 9.63 6.38 -18.23
CA ALA A 93 10.00 7.47 -19.14
C ALA A 93 9.29 7.39 -20.50
N GLY A 94 8.84 6.19 -20.90
CA GLY A 94 8.01 5.93 -22.09
C GLY A 94 6.50 5.82 -21.83
N GLY A 95 6.01 6.17 -20.63
CA GLY A 95 4.61 5.99 -20.22
C GLY A 95 4.27 4.55 -19.81
N MET A 96 3.13 4.37 -19.12
CA MET A 96 2.67 3.05 -18.68
C MET A 96 2.12 2.25 -19.88
N PRO A 97 2.54 0.99 -20.10
CA PRO A 97 1.97 0.15 -21.15
C PRO A 97 0.46 -0.01 -20.96
N LYS A 98 -0.33 0.47 -21.94
CA LYS A 98 -1.79 0.35 -21.89
C LYS A 98 -2.20 -1.03 -22.37
N LEU A 99 -2.88 -1.79 -21.50
CA LEU A 99 -3.45 -3.09 -21.86
C LEU A 99 -4.50 -2.90 -22.95
N ARG A 100 -4.51 -3.81 -23.94
CA ARG A 100 -5.61 -3.89 -24.91
C ARG A 100 -6.89 -4.31 -24.18
N SER A 101 -8.03 -3.77 -24.59
CA SER A 101 -9.33 -4.12 -24.00
C SER A 101 -9.56 -5.63 -24.12
N VAL A 102 -9.72 -6.31 -22.98
CA VAL A 102 -10.06 -7.73 -22.96
C VAL A 102 -11.56 -7.83 -23.26
N GLY A 103 -11.87 -8.17 -24.51
CA GLY A 103 -13.17 -8.56 -25.06
C GLY A 103 -14.44 -8.11 -24.33
N ALA A 104 -15.14 -7.12 -24.90
CA ALA A 104 -16.59 -7.13 -24.89
C ALA A 104 -17.06 -8.26 -25.84
N GLY A 105 -17.00 -9.50 -25.35
CA GLY A 105 -17.51 -10.70 -26.01
C GLY A 105 -18.58 -11.35 -25.15
N GLY A 106 -19.45 -10.55 -24.54
CA GLY A 106 -20.63 -11.04 -23.84
C GLY A 106 -21.62 -11.59 -24.84
N LYS A 107 -21.78 -12.91 -24.86
CA LYS A 107 -22.78 -13.64 -25.63
C LYS A 107 -24.15 -12.98 -25.48
N GLN A 108 -24.67 -12.40 -26.57
CA GLN A 108 -26.08 -12.05 -26.67
C GLN A 108 -26.87 -13.36 -26.76
N ASN A 109 -27.39 -13.79 -25.61
CA ASN A 109 -28.43 -14.79 -25.54
C ASN A 109 -29.75 -14.12 -25.96
N SER A 110 -30.12 -14.25 -27.22
CA SER A 110 -31.45 -13.86 -27.71
C SER A 110 -31.90 -14.81 -28.82
N GLN A 111 -32.03 -16.09 -28.50
CA GLN A 111 -32.80 -17.02 -29.33
C GLN A 111 -34.01 -17.52 -28.55
N ASN A 112 -34.97 -16.63 -28.36
CA ASN A 112 -36.38 -17.00 -28.38
C ASN A 112 -37.27 -15.76 -28.50
N ARG A 113 -37.81 -15.50 -29.70
CA ARG A 113 -39.08 -14.81 -30.04
C ARG A 113 -39.27 -14.91 -31.58
N ILE A 114 -39.96 -15.94 -32.08
CA ILE A 114 -41.39 -15.97 -32.45
C ILE A 114 -41.72 -15.17 -33.74
N ARG A 115 -42.11 -15.96 -34.77
CA ARG A 115 -43.07 -15.77 -35.89
C ARG A 115 -42.77 -14.80 -37.07
N MET A 116 -42.77 -15.36 -38.29
CA MET A 116 -43.97 -15.45 -39.15
C MET A 116 -44.08 -16.87 -39.71
#